data_AF-A0A167KF76-F1
#
_entry.id   AF-A0A167KF76-F1
#
_cell.length_a   1.000
_cell.length_b   1.000
_cell.length_c   1.000
_cell.angle_alpha   90.00
_cell.angle_beta   90.00
_cell.angle_gamma   90.00
#
_symmetry.space_group_name_H-M   'P 1'
#
loop_
_entity.id
_entity.type
_entity.pdbx_description
1 polymer ?
#
loop_
_entity_poly.entity_id
_entity_poly.type
_entity_poly.pdbx_seq_one_letter_code
_entity_poly.pdbx_strand_id
1 'polypeptide(L)'
;MTAPTIFVTCHCRAHRIPIHLDASALPHPVDFCHCLACRQSTGAPFGCYMLIPHPLFPPPGNPLRSADAASATEEAVPYVYLPEGVKAYKSSETGTRYFCATCGCHLGIVFLEDRKWSSVPIGALEFVRTTTLSHASTAASDDPDSAAITSTVSTTVSAAAASKEQEIQAVESTYTISWHQYLSETVDGGITRLLPDGLARWAVEPDDAPFVTPMAAGPLNAQFRATSAGETLTARCRCGGVRARILRPSAIPSGPGAKERGSADGQRWLSGHCFCTDCRLTSGFPVTSWTYVGREHLTFEGETLVYYKSSEGVKRGFCGTCGATITWDGGQKTVDVSTALFEKEQSEAVAAVEEDWTYLEDEPSYPADARDRVLVEALTKGMRENAGKGR
;
A
#
# COMPACT_ATOMS: atom_id res chain seq x y z
N MET A 1 7.39 1.73 29.34
CA MET A 1 6.15 1.81 28.52
C MET A 1 6.02 0.49 27.79
N THR A 2 4.86 -0.16 27.81
CA THR A 2 4.64 -1.38 27.02
C THR A 2 4.64 -1.02 25.54
N ALA A 3 5.31 -1.83 24.70
CA ALA A 3 5.31 -1.64 23.26
C ALA A 3 3.87 -1.70 22.73
N PRO A 4 3.49 -0.85 21.75
CA PRO A 4 2.17 -0.91 21.16
C PRO A 4 1.93 -2.30 20.56
N THR A 5 0.72 -2.82 20.69
CA THR A 5 0.37 -4.04 19.96
C THR A 5 0.08 -3.66 18.51
N ILE A 6 0.82 -4.25 17.58
CA ILE A 6 0.74 -3.94 16.16
C ILE A 6 0.00 -5.08 15.45
N PHE A 7 -0.86 -4.72 14.50
CA PHE A 7 -1.63 -5.68 13.71
C PHE A 7 -1.49 -5.38 12.23
N VAL A 8 -1.39 -6.42 11.41
CA VAL A 8 -1.68 -6.34 9.98
C VAL A 8 -3.19 -6.45 9.80
N THR A 9 -3.81 -5.40 9.26
CA THR A 9 -5.27 -5.29 9.17
C THR A 9 -5.68 -4.99 7.74
N CYS A 10 -6.67 -5.74 7.23
CA CYS A 10 -7.27 -5.42 5.93
C CYS A 10 -8.47 -4.48 6.06
N HIS A 11 -8.87 -3.82 4.97
CA HIS A 11 -9.99 -2.90 4.96
C HIS A 11 -11.31 -3.51 5.47
N CYS A 12 -11.66 -4.73 5.03
CA CYS A 12 -12.90 -5.39 5.48
C CYS A 12 -12.84 -5.91 6.93
N ARG A 13 -11.69 -5.78 7.61
CA ARG A 13 -11.42 -6.23 8.98
C ARG A 13 -11.58 -7.73 9.23
N ALA A 14 -11.80 -8.54 8.20
CA ALA A 14 -11.79 -10.00 8.31
C ALA A 14 -10.42 -10.52 8.78
N HIS A 15 -9.34 -9.82 8.42
CA HIS A 15 -7.99 -10.10 8.88
C HIS A 15 -7.49 -8.96 9.76
N ARG A 16 -7.10 -9.34 10.97
CA ARG A 16 -6.45 -8.47 11.96
C ARG A 16 -5.43 -9.32 12.72
N ILE A 17 -4.26 -9.47 12.12
CA ILE A 17 -3.23 -10.45 12.51
C ILE A 17 -2.21 -9.75 13.40
N PRO A 18 -2.01 -10.18 14.66
CA PRO A 18 -1.00 -9.57 15.53
C PRO A 18 0.40 -9.84 14.99
N ILE A 19 1.28 -8.86 15.12
CA ILE A 19 2.71 -9.03 14.85
C ILE A 19 3.53 -8.69 16.09
N HIS A 20 4.61 -9.44 16.27
CA HIS A 20 5.56 -9.26 17.35
C HIS A 20 6.88 -8.72 16.79
N LEU A 21 7.36 -7.64 17.39
CA LEU A 21 8.64 -7.00 17.06
C LEU A 21 9.48 -6.92 18.34
N ASP A 22 10.79 -7.07 18.20
CA ASP A 22 11.72 -6.77 19.27
C ASP A 22 11.90 -5.25 19.37
N ALA A 23 11.51 -4.67 20.51
CA ALA A 23 11.61 -3.22 20.72
C ALA A 23 13.05 -2.70 20.65
N SER A 24 14.07 -3.54 20.86
CA SER A 24 15.48 -3.17 20.73
C SER A 24 15.95 -3.02 19.28
N ALA A 25 15.19 -3.56 18.32
CA ALA A 25 15.49 -3.52 16.89
C ALA A 25 14.69 -2.42 16.14
N LEU A 26 14.00 -1.54 16.86
CA LEU A 26 13.19 -0.46 16.28
C LEU A 26 13.90 0.91 16.37
N PRO A 27 13.64 1.83 15.43
CA PRO A 27 12.80 1.68 14.25
C PRO A 27 13.44 0.79 13.18
N HIS A 28 12.65 -0.10 12.58
CA HIS A 28 13.12 -1.00 11.52
C HIS A 28 13.32 -0.23 10.21
N PRO A 29 14.48 -0.34 9.53
CA PRO A 29 14.63 0.27 8.22
C PRO A 29 13.71 -0.43 7.20
N VAL A 30 12.98 0.34 6.40
CA VAL A 30 12.16 -0.17 5.30
C VAL A 30 12.50 0.55 4.01
N ASP A 31 12.31 -0.14 2.90
CA ASP A 31 12.55 0.38 1.56
C ASP A 31 11.26 0.67 0.79
N PHE A 32 11.37 1.52 -0.22
CA PHE A 32 10.41 1.55 -1.32
C PHE A 32 10.97 0.76 -2.51
N CYS A 33 10.34 -0.38 -2.79
CA CYS A 33 10.66 -1.23 -3.92
C CYS A 33 9.81 -0.85 -5.14
N HIS A 34 10.47 -0.36 -6.18
CA HIS A 34 9.83 0.13 -7.40
C HIS A 34 9.76 -0.91 -8.51
N CYS A 35 10.14 -2.18 -8.26
CA CYS A 35 10.11 -3.21 -9.29
C CYS A 35 8.70 -3.40 -9.86
N LEU A 36 8.62 -3.84 -11.11
CA LEU A 36 7.37 -4.11 -11.79
C LEU A 36 6.52 -5.12 -11.04
N ALA A 37 7.15 -6.13 -10.43
CA ALA A 37 6.45 -7.14 -9.66
C ALA A 37 5.69 -6.52 -8.48
N CYS A 38 6.27 -5.53 -7.80
CA CYS A 38 5.59 -4.79 -6.75
C CYS A 38 4.45 -3.97 -7.33
N ARG A 39 4.71 -3.09 -8.31
CA ARG A 39 3.70 -2.19 -8.89
C ARG A 39 2.50 -2.95 -9.46
N GLN A 40 2.73 -3.98 -10.28
CA GLN A 40 1.66 -4.74 -10.94
C GLN A 40 0.95 -5.75 -10.03
N SER A 41 1.59 -6.20 -8.95
CA SER A 41 0.92 -7.12 -8.01
C SER A 41 0.04 -6.38 -7.03
N THR A 42 0.35 -5.13 -6.71
CA THR A 42 -0.34 -4.36 -5.67
C THR A 42 -1.28 -3.30 -6.23
N GLY A 43 -0.96 -2.73 -7.39
CA GLY A 43 -1.60 -1.52 -7.90
C GLY A 43 -1.13 -0.23 -7.20
N ALA A 44 -0.17 -0.33 -6.29
CA ALA A 44 0.45 0.82 -5.62
C ALA A 44 1.72 1.27 -6.39
N PRO A 45 2.13 2.55 -6.28
CA PRO A 45 3.29 3.08 -7.01
C PRO A 45 4.61 2.41 -6.63
N PHE A 46 4.68 1.78 -5.46
CA PHE A 46 5.80 0.98 -4.97
C PHE A 46 5.30 -0.07 -3.97
N GLY A 47 6.11 -1.10 -3.74
CA GLY A 47 5.99 -1.96 -2.57
C GLY A 47 6.76 -1.37 -1.40
N CYS A 48 6.23 -1.48 -0.19
CA CYS A 48 6.96 -1.17 1.03
C CYS A 48 6.56 -2.18 2.11
N TYR A 49 7.53 -2.99 2.52
CA TYR A 49 7.31 -4.08 3.45
C TYR A 49 8.27 -3.96 4.63
N MET A 50 7.77 -4.26 5.82
CA MET A 50 8.58 -4.40 7.02
C MET A 50 8.79 -5.88 7.29
N LEU A 51 10.05 -6.28 7.42
CA LEU A 51 10.41 -7.63 7.81
C LEU A 51 9.98 -7.89 9.26
N ILE A 52 9.37 -9.05 9.50
CA ILE A 52 9.00 -9.51 10.83
C ILE A 52 9.69 -10.84 11.13
N PRO A 53 10.29 -11.00 12.32
CA PRO A 53 11.18 -12.13 12.63
C PRO A 53 10.41 -13.42 13.00
N HIS A 54 9.24 -13.63 12.40
CA HIS A 54 8.42 -14.84 12.57
C HIS A 54 7.53 -15.06 11.34
N PRO A 55 7.14 -16.31 11.05
CA PRO A 55 6.31 -16.61 9.88
C PRO A 55 4.83 -16.31 10.16
N LEU A 56 4.19 -15.51 9.30
CA LEU A 56 2.74 -15.30 9.30
C LEU A 56 1.99 -16.12 8.25
N PHE A 57 2.71 -16.57 7.23
CA PHE A 57 2.15 -17.28 6.09
C PHE A 57 3.05 -18.46 5.73
N PRO A 58 2.51 -19.50 5.07
CA PRO A 58 3.33 -20.62 4.62
C PRO A 58 4.44 -20.15 3.65
N PRO A 59 5.60 -20.82 3.59
CA PRO A 59 6.63 -20.49 2.62
C PRO A 59 6.25 -20.95 1.20
N PRO A 60 6.79 -20.32 0.13
CA PRO A 60 6.54 -20.72 -1.24
C PRO A 60 6.94 -22.18 -1.49
N GLY A 61 6.10 -22.95 -2.19
CA GLY A 61 6.42 -24.33 -2.58
C GLY A 61 6.23 -25.39 -1.49
N ASN A 62 5.71 -25.04 -0.31
CA ASN A 62 5.26 -26.01 0.70
C ASN A 62 3.72 -26.05 0.76
N PRO A 63 3.05 -26.76 -0.16
CA PRO A 63 1.62 -26.99 -0.05
C PRO A 63 1.41 -28.02 1.07
N LEU A 64 0.83 -27.60 2.20
CA LEU A 64 0.10 -28.47 3.14
C LEU A 64 0.65 -29.91 3.26
N ARG A 65 1.78 -30.14 3.94
CA ARG A 65 2.24 -31.52 4.23
C ARG A 65 2.28 -31.83 5.72
N SER A 66 1.31 -32.68 6.09
CA SER A 66 1.12 -33.56 7.25
C SER A 66 1.90 -33.32 8.56
N ALA A 67 1.14 -32.91 9.58
CA ALA A 67 1.07 -33.26 11.01
C ALA A 67 2.22 -33.94 11.80
N ASP A 68 3.28 -34.48 11.21
CA ASP A 68 4.26 -35.26 11.97
C ASP A 68 5.41 -34.39 12.46
N ALA A 69 5.16 -33.69 13.57
CA ALA A 69 6.14 -32.91 14.33
C ALA A 69 7.35 -33.74 14.82
N ALA A 70 7.29 -35.07 14.71
CA ALA A 70 8.32 -36.00 15.17
C ALA A 70 9.58 -36.05 14.30
N SER A 71 9.60 -35.41 13.12
CA SER A 71 10.74 -35.40 12.19
C SER A 71 11.38 -34.02 11.98
N ALA A 72 11.07 -33.02 12.80
CA ALA A 72 11.59 -31.67 12.64
C ALA A 72 13.10 -31.60 13.01
N THR A 73 13.95 -31.29 12.02
CA THR A 73 15.36 -30.91 12.21
C THR A 73 15.49 -29.41 12.55
N GLU A 74 16.67 -28.90 12.93
CA GLU A 74 16.90 -27.45 13.17
C GLU A 74 16.61 -26.53 11.95
N GLU A 75 16.51 -27.13 10.75
CA GLU A 75 16.08 -26.47 9.51
C GLU A 75 14.55 -26.41 9.32
N ALA A 76 13.77 -27.02 10.21
CA ALA A 76 12.32 -27.04 10.12
C ALA A 76 11.75 -25.62 10.27
N VAL A 77 11.07 -25.15 9.22
CA VAL A 77 10.29 -23.92 9.25
C VAL A 77 9.00 -24.21 10.01
N PRO A 78 8.58 -23.38 10.98
CA PRO A 78 7.31 -23.56 11.67
C PRO A 78 6.18 -23.68 10.66
N TYR A 79 5.37 -24.73 10.77
CA TYR A 79 4.21 -24.89 9.91
C TYR A 79 3.18 -23.81 10.25
N VAL A 80 2.88 -22.95 9.29
CA VAL A 80 1.86 -21.90 9.41
C VAL A 80 0.73 -22.20 8.44
N TYR A 81 -0.48 -22.38 8.96
CA TYR A 81 -1.66 -22.59 8.14
C TYR A 81 -2.03 -21.27 7.45
N LEU A 82 -2.42 -21.35 6.17
CA LEU A 82 -2.96 -20.20 5.47
C LEU A 82 -4.33 -19.87 6.09
N PRO A 83 -4.53 -18.67 6.70
CA PRO A 83 -5.81 -18.35 7.30
C PRO A 83 -6.94 -18.39 6.27
N GLU A 84 -8.11 -18.86 6.69
CA GLU A 84 -9.30 -18.89 5.83
C GLU A 84 -9.58 -17.48 5.28
N GLY A 85 -9.90 -17.36 3.98
CA GLY A 85 -10.11 -16.06 3.35
C GLY A 85 -8.84 -15.27 3.08
N VAL A 86 -7.65 -15.89 3.16
CA VAL A 86 -6.39 -15.38 2.58
C VAL A 86 -6.07 -16.15 1.31
N LYS A 87 -5.64 -15.45 0.26
CA LYS A 87 -5.15 -16.04 -0.99
C LYS A 87 -3.65 -15.83 -1.13
N ALA A 88 -3.00 -16.75 -1.83
CA ALA A 88 -1.57 -16.71 -2.13
C ALA A 88 -1.33 -16.58 -3.62
N TYR A 89 -0.32 -15.80 -4.01
CA TYR A 89 0.09 -15.62 -5.40
C TYR A 89 1.62 -15.61 -5.51
N LYS A 90 2.18 -16.54 -6.29
CA LYS A 90 3.61 -16.56 -6.61
C LYS A 90 3.92 -15.42 -7.59
N SER A 91 4.42 -14.30 -7.06
CA SER A 91 4.59 -13.04 -7.81
C SER A 91 5.94 -12.90 -8.53
N SER A 92 6.93 -13.65 -8.07
CA SER A 92 8.25 -13.80 -8.68
C SER A 92 8.76 -15.23 -8.48
N GLU A 93 9.96 -15.54 -8.95
CA GLU A 93 10.59 -16.85 -8.74
C GLU A 93 10.72 -17.18 -7.23
N THR A 94 11.04 -16.16 -6.43
CA THR A 94 11.34 -16.25 -5.00
C THR A 94 10.20 -15.80 -4.08
N GLY A 95 9.32 -14.90 -4.52
CA GLY A 95 8.35 -14.22 -3.64
C GLY A 95 6.90 -14.66 -3.84
N THR A 96 6.23 -15.08 -2.76
CA THR A 96 4.79 -15.34 -2.71
C THR A 96 4.08 -14.28 -1.88
N ARG A 97 3.08 -13.61 -2.47
CA ARG A 97 2.27 -12.57 -1.84
C ARG A 97 0.98 -13.16 -1.30
N TYR A 98 0.55 -12.64 -0.16
CA TYR A 98 -0.66 -13.01 0.56
C TYR A 98 -1.61 -11.82 0.63
N PHE A 99 -2.89 -12.05 0.31
CA PHE A 99 -3.88 -10.98 0.28
C PHE A 99 -5.26 -11.46 0.72
N CYS A 100 -6.08 -10.52 1.21
CA CYS A 100 -7.45 -10.79 1.64
C CYS A 100 -8.33 -11.16 0.44
N ALA A 101 -8.98 -12.32 0.50
CA ALA A 101 -9.89 -12.79 -0.55
C ALA A 101 -11.14 -11.92 -0.73
N THR A 102 -11.51 -11.13 0.29
CA THR A 102 -12.71 -10.29 0.30
C THR A 102 -12.45 -8.89 -0.24
N CYS A 103 -11.38 -8.22 0.21
CA CYS A 103 -11.13 -6.81 -0.13
C CYS A 103 -9.85 -6.55 -0.93
N GLY A 104 -9.08 -7.57 -1.27
CA GLY A 104 -7.86 -7.45 -2.07
C GLY A 104 -6.61 -6.97 -1.31
N CYS A 105 -6.76 -6.45 -0.08
CA CYS A 105 -5.66 -5.94 0.73
C CYS A 105 -4.49 -6.93 0.85
N HIS A 106 -3.29 -6.47 0.49
CA HIS A 106 -2.07 -7.22 0.74
C HIS A 106 -1.80 -7.32 2.24
N LEU A 107 -1.50 -8.54 2.69
CA LEU A 107 -1.24 -8.87 4.09
C LEU A 107 0.23 -9.22 4.33
N GLY A 108 0.95 -9.68 3.30
CA GLY A 108 2.37 -9.94 3.39
C GLY A 108 2.96 -10.57 2.14
N ILE A 109 4.27 -10.78 2.19
CA ILE A 109 5.06 -11.51 1.23
C ILE A 109 6.04 -12.41 1.99
N VAL A 110 6.28 -13.60 1.47
CA VAL A 110 7.32 -14.51 1.96
C VAL A 110 8.24 -14.84 0.80
N PHE A 111 9.54 -14.68 1.01
CA PHE A 111 10.58 -15.04 0.06
C PHE A 111 11.10 -16.46 0.33
N LEU A 112 11.56 -17.13 -0.74
CA LEU A 112 12.11 -18.48 -0.68
C LEU A 112 13.36 -18.61 0.19
N GLU A 113 14.12 -17.52 0.32
CA GLU A 113 15.35 -17.44 1.11
C GLU A 113 15.01 -17.21 2.58
N ASP A 114 14.05 -16.33 2.85
CA ASP A 114 13.62 -15.94 4.20
C ASP A 114 12.48 -16.82 4.74
N ARG A 115 12.53 -18.15 4.54
CA ARG A 115 11.39 -19.05 4.84
C ARG A 115 10.87 -18.98 6.28
N LYS A 116 11.68 -18.47 7.22
CA LYS A 116 11.36 -18.31 8.64
C LYS A 116 10.72 -16.95 8.96
N TRP A 117 10.82 -15.99 8.06
CA TRP A 117 10.37 -14.61 8.24
C TRP A 117 9.27 -14.27 7.24
N SER A 118 8.53 -13.22 7.54
CA SER A 118 7.53 -12.67 6.63
C SER A 118 7.79 -11.18 6.49
N SER A 119 7.39 -10.59 5.38
CA SER A 119 7.43 -9.14 5.23
C SER A 119 5.99 -8.65 5.10
N VAL A 120 5.59 -7.70 5.92
CA VAL A 120 4.22 -7.19 6.00
C VAL A 120 4.14 -5.78 5.44
N PRO A 121 3.11 -5.41 4.68
CA PRO A 121 3.07 -4.12 4.03
C PRO A 121 2.74 -3.03 5.06
N ILE A 122 3.56 -1.97 5.11
CA ILE A 122 3.48 -0.97 6.19
C ILE A 122 2.16 -0.22 6.25
N GLY A 123 1.47 -0.09 5.10
CA GLY A 123 0.15 0.52 5.04
C GLY A 123 -0.93 -0.33 5.69
N ALA A 124 -0.76 -1.65 5.83
CA ALA A 124 -1.71 -2.49 6.55
C ALA A 124 -1.52 -2.47 8.07
N LEU A 125 -0.49 -1.79 8.60
CA LEU A 125 -0.24 -1.73 10.03
C LEU A 125 -1.28 -0.87 10.75
N GLU A 126 -1.87 -1.43 11.81
CA GLU A 126 -2.74 -0.75 12.78
C GLU A 126 -2.14 -0.89 14.18
N PHE A 127 -2.17 0.20 14.94
CA PHE A 127 -1.57 0.29 16.27
C PHE A 127 -2.65 0.37 17.33
N VAL A 128 -2.56 -0.48 18.35
CA VAL A 128 -3.44 -0.40 19.52
C VAL A 128 -2.61 -0.18 20.77
N ARG A 129 -3.03 0.81 21.57
CA ARG A 129 -2.55 0.97 22.93
C ARG A 129 -3.41 0.16 23.88
N THR A 130 -2.77 -0.66 24.69
CA THR A 130 -3.32 -1.19 25.92
C THR A 130 -3.10 -0.15 27.02
N THR A 131 -4.17 0.46 27.51
CA THR A 131 -4.10 1.35 28.68
C THR A 131 -4.32 0.51 29.92
N THR A 132 -3.31 0.42 30.77
CA THR A 132 -3.40 -0.27 32.06
C THR A 132 -3.87 0.73 33.10
N LEU A 133 -5.14 0.65 33.50
CA LEU A 133 -5.68 1.44 34.60
C LEU A 133 -5.61 0.59 35.87
N SER A 134 -4.80 1.00 36.84
CA SER A 134 -4.82 0.42 38.18
C SER A 134 -5.72 1.26 39.09
N HIS A 135 -6.70 0.62 39.72
CA HIS A 135 -7.50 1.21 40.80
C HIS A 135 -7.12 0.52 42.11
N ALA A 136 -6.61 1.29 43.05
CA ALA A 136 -6.42 0.85 44.42
C ALA A 136 -7.68 1.18 45.22
N SER A 137 -8.34 0.16 45.76
CA SER A 137 -9.43 0.34 46.71
C SER A 137 -9.01 -0.18 48.08
N THR A 138 -9.11 0.68 49.09
CA THR A 138 -8.94 0.32 50.49
C THR A 138 -10.32 0.07 51.10
N ALA A 139 -10.59 -1.15 51.52
CA ALA A 139 -11.74 -1.43 52.37
C ALA A 139 -11.31 -1.29 53.84
N ALA A 140 -11.98 -0.41 54.59
CA ALA A 140 -11.85 -0.39 56.04
C ALA A 140 -12.72 -1.52 56.62
N SER A 141 -12.18 -2.32 57.54
CA SER A 141 -13.00 -3.28 58.28
C SER A 141 -13.91 -2.52 59.25
N ASP A 142 -15.19 -2.89 59.31
CA ASP A 142 -16.13 -2.39 60.32
C ASP A 142 -15.86 -2.97 61.73
N ASP A 143 -14.79 -3.75 61.89
CA ASP A 143 -14.36 -4.36 63.15
C ASP A 143 -13.40 -3.42 63.91
N PRO A 144 -13.79 -2.90 65.09
CA PRO A 144 -13.00 -1.92 65.85
C PRO A 144 -11.67 -2.46 66.41
N ASP A 145 -11.44 -3.78 66.42
CA ASP A 145 -10.20 -4.41 66.92
C ASP A 145 -9.26 -4.90 65.79
N SER A 146 -9.63 -4.74 64.52
CA SER A 146 -8.81 -5.13 63.36
C SER A 146 -7.95 -3.97 62.84
N ALA A 147 -6.64 -4.04 63.08
CA ALA A 147 -5.66 -3.10 62.48
C ALA A 147 -5.30 -3.41 61.01
N ALA A 148 -5.99 -4.37 60.37
CA ALA A 148 -5.63 -4.84 59.04
C ALA A 148 -6.30 -4.02 57.92
N ILE A 149 -5.57 -3.06 57.35
CA ILE A 149 -5.97 -2.39 56.10
C ILE A 149 -5.63 -3.31 54.94
N THR A 150 -6.66 -3.86 54.28
CA THR A 150 -6.46 -4.69 53.08
C THR A 150 -6.55 -3.78 51.86
N SER A 151 -5.42 -3.55 51.20
CA SER A 151 -5.36 -2.83 49.92
C SER A 151 -5.47 -3.83 48.78
N THR A 152 -6.50 -3.70 47.96
CA THR A 152 -6.68 -4.50 46.74
C THR A 152 -6.41 -3.60 45.54
N VAL A 153 -5.44 -3.99 44.72
CA VAL A 153 -5.16 -3.31 43.45
C VAL A 153 -5.82 -4.12 42.35
N SER A 154 -6.87 -3.56 41.77
CA SER A 154 -7.50 -4.12 40.56
C SER A 154 -6.90 -3.44 39.34
N THR A 155 -6.45 -4.24 38.38
CA THR A 155 -5.87 -3.75 37.13
C THR A 155 -6.82 -4.07 35.98
N THR A 156 -7.34 -3.04 35.33
CA THR A 156 -8.15 -3.17 34.11
C THR A 156 -7.33 -2.73 32.90
N VAL A 157 -7.24 -3.58 31.88
CA VAL A 157 -6.64 -3.24 30.59
C VAL A 157 -7.75 -2.91 29.61
N SER A 158 -7.79 -1.68 29.10
CA SER A 158 -8.71 -1.31 28.01
C SER A 158 -7.92 -0.96 26.74
N ALA A 159 -8.36 -1.52 25.62
CA ALA A 159 -7.88 -1.15 24.29
C ALA A 159 -8.71 0.05 23.80
N ALA A 160 -8.08 1.22 23.66
CA ALA A 160 -8.69 2.39 23.04
C ALA A 160 -8.08 2.60 21.64
N ALA A 161 -8.87 3.15 20.72
CA ALA A 161 -8.35 3.63 19.45
C ALA A 161 -7.32 4.76 19.72
N ALA A 162 -6.15 4.67 19.10
CA ALA A 162 -5.12 5.70 19.24
C ALA A 162 -5.59 7.00 18.58
N SER A 163 -5.24 8.15 19.16
CA SER A 163 -5.40 9.44 18.47
C SER A 163 -4.48 9.48 17.25
N LYS A 164 -4.79 10.36 16.29
CA LYS A 164 -3.99 10.49 15.07
C LYS A 164 -2.49 10.73 15.34
N GLU A 165 -2.19 11.63 16.27
CA GLU A 165 -0.80 11.92 16.65
C GLU A 165 -0.12 10.71 17.31
N GLN A 166 -0.87 9.93 18.08
CA GLN A 166 -0.35 8.69 18.68
C GLN A 166 -0.07 7.62 17.62
N GLU A 167 -0.87 7.54 16.55
CA GLU A 167 -0.60 6.64 15.41
C GLU A 167 0.67 7.07 14.67
N ILE A 168 0.86 8.37 14.45
CA ILE A 168 2.07 8.90 13.80
C ILE A 168 3.31 8.58 14.64
N GLN A 169 3.26 8.83 15.95
CA GLN A 169 4.36 8.49 16.87
C GLN A 169 4.64 6.99 16.90
N ALA A 170 3.60 6.15 16.81
CA ALA A 170 3.76 4.70 16.72
C ALA A 170 4.43 4.29 15.41
N VAL A 171 4.09 4.92 14.28
CA VAL A 171 4.77 4.71 13.00
C VAL A 171 6.25 5.12 13.09
N GLU A 172 6.53 6.34 13.53
CA GLU A 172 7.89 6.89 13.65
C GLU A 172 8.79 6.07 14.60
N SER A 173 8.19 5.39 15.59
CA SER A 173 8.92 4.48 16.50
C SER A 173 8.99 3.03 16.01
N THR A 174 8.27 2.67 14.94
CA THR A 174 8.23 1.30 14.40
C THR A 174 9.16 1.13 13.21
N TYR A 175 9.16 2.07 12.26
CA TYR A 175 9.97 1.94 11.06
C TYR A 175 10.49 3.29 10.54
N THR A 176 11.55 3.23 9.72
CA THR A 176 12.12 4.39 9.03
C THR A 176 12.25 4.08 7.54
N ILE A 177 11.64 4.89 6.68
CA ILE A 177 11.85 4.79 5.23
C ILE A 177 13.28 5.22 4.92
N SER A 178 14.06 4.31 4.32
CA SER A 178 15.51 4.44 4.31
C SER A 178 16.11 4.58 2.89
N TRP A 179 15.49 4.00 1.86
CA TRP A 179 15.94 4.11 0.47
C TRP A 179 14.88 3.70 -0.55
N HIS A 180 15.16 3.98 -1.82
CA HIS A 180 14.43 3.48 -2.99
C HIS A 180 15.28 2.46 -3.73
N GLN A 181 14.68 1.36 -4.16
CA GLN A 181 15.36 0.30 -4.89
C GLN A 181 14.54 -0.14 -6.12
N TYR A 182 15.21 -0.85 -7.04
CA TYR A 182 14.65 -1.33 -8.31
C TYR A 182 14.11 -0.22 -9.22
N LEU A 183 14.74 0.96 -9.20
CA LEU A 183 14.30 2.09 -10.03
C LEU A 183 14.61 1.90 -11.51
N SER A 184 15.55 1.04 -11.89
CA SER A 184 15.80 0.73 -13.31
C SER A 184 14.55 0.17 -14.02
N GLU A 185 13.70 -0.58 -13.30
CA GLU A 185 12.41 -1.09 -13.80
C GLU A 185 11.31 -0.01 -13.89
N THR A 186 11.53 1.19 -13.35
CA THR A 186 10.68 2.35 -13.67
C THR A 186 11.13 3.05 -14.93
N VAL A 187 12.36 2.84 -15.40
CA VAL A 187 13.01 3.56 -16.51
C VAL A 187 13.25 5.06 -16.25
N ASP A 188 12.23 5.78 -15.77
CA ASP A 188 12.20 7.24 -15.61
C ASP A 188 12.23 7.71 -14.14
N GLY A 189 12.23 6.79 -13.18
CA GLY A 189 12.16 7.07 -11.73
C GLY A 189 10.75 6.98 -11.15
N GLY A 190 9.71 6.83 -11.96
CA GLY A 190 8.33 6.72 -11.49
C GLY A 190 7.94 7.85 -10.53
N ILE A 191 7.30 7.49 -9.42
CA ILE A 191 6.87 8.45 -8.39
C ILE A 191 8.03 9.14 -7.67
N THR A 192 9.27 8.63 -7.71
CA THR A 192 10.40 9.25 -6.98
C THR A 192 10.78 10.62 -7.52
N ARG A 193 10.31 10.96 -8.73
CA ARG A 193 10.43 12.29 -9.32
C ARG A 193 9.66 13.36 -8.53
N LEU A 194 8.69 12.94 -7.73
CA LEU A 194 7.88 13.77 -6.83
C LEU A 194 8.30 13.64 -5.36
N LEU A 195 9.40 12.96 -5.05
CA LEU A 195 9.84 12.70 -3.67
C LEU A 195 11.19 13.37 -3.41
N PRO A 196 11.22 14.67 -3.06
CA PRO A 196 12.42 15.37 -2.60
C PRO A 196 12.75 15.01 -1.14
N ASP A 197 12.83 13.72 -0.83
CA ASP A 197 13.04 13.14 0.51
C ASP A 197 14.51 13.02 0.91
N GLY A 198 15.44 13.17 -0.05
CA GLY A 198 16.88 13.03 0.19
C GLY A 198 17.34 11.59 0.42
N LEU A 199 16.48 10.60 0.17
CA LEU A 199 16.81 9.19 0.34
C LEU A 199 17.68 8.67 -0.81
N ALA A 200 18.49 7.64 -0.52
CA ALA A 200 19.29 6.97 -1.53
C ALA A 200 18.40 6.31 -2.59
N ARG A 201 18.82 6.36 -3.86
CA ARG A 201 18.08 5.84 -5.01
C ARG A 201 18.96 4.84 -5.75
N TRP A 202 18.56 3.58 -5.73
CA TRP A 202 19.34 2.48 -6.30
C TRP A 202 18.67 1.91 -7.54
N ALA A 203 19.48 1.55 -8.53
CA ALA A 203 18.98 0.99 -9.78
C ALA A 203 18.36 -0.41 -9.59
N VAL A 204 18.94 -1.23 -8.70
CA VAL A 204 18.51 -2.59 -8.39
C VAL A 204 18.37 -2.76 -6.88
N GLU A 205 19.44 -3.06 -6.14
CA GLU A 205 19.41 -3.23 -4.67
C GLU A 205 20.25 -2.15 -3.95
N PRO A 206 20.18 -2.05 -2.61
CA PRO A 206 21.02 -1.13 -1.85
C PRO A 206 22.49 -1.36 -2.12
N ASP A 207 23.26 -0.28 -2.17
CA ASP A 207 24.71 -0.27 -2.43
C ASP A 207 25.13 -0.78 -3.82
N ASP A 208 24.17 -1.03 -4.73
CA ASP A 208 24.43 -1.20 -6.17
C ASP A 208 24.74 0.15 -6.86
N ALA A 209 24.68 0.19 -8.19
CA ALA A 209 24.77 1.44 -8.94
C ALA A 209 23.65 2.42 -8.54
N PRO A 210 23.98 3.69 -8.24
CA PRO A 210 22.98 4.71 -7.99
C PRO A 210 22.10 4.91 -9.22
N PHE A 211 20.80 5.04 -9.01
CA PHE A 211 19.87 5.36 -10.08
C PHE A 211 20.00 6.83 -10.46
N VAL A 212 20.27 7.07 -11.75
CA VAL A 212 20.30 8.41 -12.33
C VAL A 212 19.08 8.56 -13.22
N THR A 213 18.16 9.45 -12.84
CA THR A 213 17.01 9.79 -13.67
C THR A 213 17.50 10.34 -15.01
N PRO A 214 17.02 9.80 -16.16
CA PRO A 214 17.43 10.31 -17.47
C PRO A 214 17.14 11.80 -17.62
N MET A 215 18.08 12.58 -18.18
CA MET A 215 17.93 14.03 -18.38
C MET A 215 16.72 14.43 -19.24
N ALA A 216 16.18 13.51 -20.05
CA ALA A 216 14.99 13.72 -20.86
C ALA A 216 13.67 13.69 -20.08
N ALA A 217 13.70 13.31 -18.79
CA ALA A 217 12.52 13.29 -17.92
C ALA A 217 12.17 14.72 -17.45
N GLY A 218 11.61 15.55 -18.34
CA GLY A 218 11.01 16.85 -18.00
C GLY A 218 9.79 16.69 -17.08
N PRO A 219 9.28 17.71 -16.36
CA PRO A 219 8.22 17.55 -15.33
C PRO A 219 7.02 16.68 -15.75
N LEU A 220 6.30 16.09 -14.80
CA LEU A 220 5.14 15.22 -15.09
C LEU A 220 4.03 15.92 -15.89
N ASN A 221 4.06 17.25 -15.95
CA ASN A 221 3.13 18.07 -16.72
C ASN A 221 3.77 18.74 -17.95
N ALA A 222 4.97 18.32 -18.38
CA ALA A 222 5.86 19.16 -19.20
C ALA A 222 5.54 19.27 -20.69
N GLN A 223 5.00 18.23 -21.35
CA GLN A 223 4.94 18.25 -22.82
C GLN A 223 3.76 17.49 -23.41
N PHE A 224 3.22 18.06 -24.48
CA PHE A 224 2.22 17.44 -25.34
C PHE A 224 2.90 16.79 -26.55
N ARG A 225 2.61 15.51 -26.79
CA ARG A 225 2.84 14.90 -28.11
C ARG A 225 1.56 15.05 -28.94
N ALA A 226 1.68 15.20 -30.25
CA ALA A 226 0.55 15.10 -31.15
C ALA A 226 -0.11 13.71 -31.01
N THR A 227 -1.37 13.68 -30.57
CA THR A 227 -2.14 12.44 -30.36
C THR A 227 -2.74 11.95 -31.68
N SER A 228 -3.04 10.65 -31.74
CA SER A 228 -3.78 10.05 -32.85
C SER A 228 -5.15 9.58 -32.36
N ALA A 229 -6.18 9.77 -33.17
CA ALA A 229 -7.54 9.37 -32.80
C ALA A 229 -7.62 7.86 -32.57
N GLY A 230 -8.27 7.44 -31.48
CA GLY A 230 -8.45 6.03 -31.15
C GLY A 230 -7.30 5.39 -30.36
N GLU A 231 -6.31 6.17 -29.89
CA GLU A 231 -5.25 5.67 -29.02
C GLU A 231 -5.84 5.10 -27.71
N THR A 232 -5.31 3.96 -27.28
CA THR A 232 -5.72 3.30 -26.03
C THR A 232 -4.52 3.02 -25.13
N LEU A 233 -4.67 3.29 -23.83
CA LEU A 233 -3.75 2.88 -22.79
C LEU A 233 -4.24 1.57 -22.17
N THR A 234 -3.32 0.66 -21.87
CA THR A 234 -3.65 -0.58 -21.16
C THR A 234 -3.19 -0.49 -19.71
N ALA A 235 -4.08 -0.83 -18.77
CA ALA A 235 -3.72 -1.15 -17.40
C ALA A 235 -3.77 -2.68 -17.22
N ARG A 236 -2.73 -3.30 -16.66
CA ARG A 236 -2.68 -4.76 -16.48
C ARG A 236 -2.12 -5.13 -15.12
N CYS A 237 -2.81 -6.07 -14.46
CA CYS A 237 -2.29 -6.69 -13.23
C CYS A 237 -1.19 -7.73 -13.50
N ARG A 238 -0.42 -8.10 -12.48
CA ARG A 238 0.74 -9.00 -12.62
C ARG A 238 0.43 -10.34 -13.28
N CYS A 239 -0.70 -10.97 -12.96
CA CYS A 239 -1.06 -12.26 -13.55
C CYS A 239 -1.70 -12.15 -14.95
N GLY A 240 -1.95 -10.92 -15.43
CA GLY A 240 -2.61 -10.67 -16.72
C GLY A 240 -4.10 -11.00 -16.76
N GLY A 241 -4.70 -11.46 -15.65
CA GLY A 241 -6.11 -11.87 -15.56
C GLY A 241 -7.11 -10.72 -15.51
N VAL A 242 -6.63 -9.49 -15.29
CA VAL A 242 -7.38 -8.25 -15.47
C VAL A 242 -6.58 -7.33 -16.39
N ARG A 243 -7.23 -6.88 -17.47
CA ARG A 243 -6.76 -5.80 -18.35
C ARG A 243 -7.84 -4.74 -18.45
N ALA A 244 -7.48 -3.48 -18.25
CA ALA A 244 -8.34 -2.35 -18.53
C ALA A 244 -7.85 -1.67 -19.81
N ARG A 245 -8.72 -1.50 -20.80
CA ARG A 245 -8.48 -0.65 -21.95
C ARG A 245 -9.09 0.72 -21.68
N ILE A 246 -8.24 1.75 -21.74
CA ILE A 246 -8.57 3.14 -21.47
C ILE A 246 -8.45 3.90 -22.78
N LEU A 247 -9.58 4.34 -23.33
CA LEU A 247 -9.60 5.19 -24.51
C LEU A 247 -9.14 6.59 -24.13
N ARG A 248 -8.26 7.20 -24.95
CA ARG A 248 -7.86 8.59 -24.77
C ARG A 248 -9.08 9.51 -24.91
N PRO A 249 -9.27 10.53 -24.05
CA PRO A 249 -10.35 11.49 -24.23
C PRO A 249 -10.06 12.32 -25.50
N SER A 250 -11.07 12.47 -26.36
CA SER A 250 -10.94 13.22 -27.62
C SER A 250 -11.23 14.72 -27.47
N ALA A 251 -11.75 15.12 -26.31
CA ALA A 251 -12.07 16.49 -25.91
C ALA A 251 -12.22 16.54 -24.39
N ILE A 252 -12.27 17.75 -23.80
CA ILE A 252 -12.52 17.93 -22.36
C ILE A 252 -13.75 17.08 -21.97
N PRO A 253 -13.63 16.12 -21.04
CA PRO A 253 -14.70 15.18 -20.73
C PRO A 253 -16.00 15.92 -20.40
N SER A 254 -17.10 15.68 -21.09
CA SER A 254 -18.32 16.52 -20.93
C SER A 254 -19.07 16.29 -19.59
N GLY A 255 -19.87 17.28 -19.15
CA GLY A 255 -20.75 17.23 -17.95
C GLY A 255 -20.21 17.93 -16.69
N PRO A 256 -21.01 18.09 -15.60
CA PRO A 256 -20.56 18.71 -14.34
C PRO A 256 -19.24 18.10 -13.84
N GLY A 257 -18.26 18.93 -13.46
CA GLY A 257 -16.89 18.53 -13.08
C GLY A 257 -15.96 18.14 -14.23
N ALA A 258 -16.38 18.36 -15.49
CA ALA A 258 -15.59 18.14 -16.71
C ALA A 258 -14.16 18.68 -16.64
N LYS A 259 -14.08 19.95 -16.23
CA LYS A 259 -12.83 20.70 -16.08
C LYS A 259 -11.97 20.21 -14.91
N GLU A 260 -12.56 19.43 -14.00
CA GLU A 260 -11.95 18.86 -12.80
C GLU A 260 -11.58 17.37 -13.02
N ARG A 261 -11.66 16.84 -14.25
CA ARG A 261 -11.44 15.42 -14.57
C ARG A 261 -10.40 15.17 -15.64
N GLY A 262 -9.85 16.22 -16.24
CA GLY A 262 -8.88 16.11 -17.32
C GLY A 262 -8.10 17.39 -17.49
N SER A 263 -7.05 17.32 -18.29
CA SER A 263 -6.21 18.46 -18.64
C SER A 263 -6.98 19.52 -19.43
N ALA A 264 -6.47 20.76 -19.42
CA ALA A 264 -7.06 21.89 -20.13
C ALA A 264 -7.18 21.68 -21.66
N ASP A 265 -6.34 20.82 -22.24
CA ASP A 265 -6.39 20.44 -23.66
C ASP A 265 -7.39 19.29 -23.95
N GLY A 266 -7.93 18.65 -22.92
CA GLY A 266 -8.91 17.58 -23.03
C GLY A 266 -8.39 16.24 -23.54
N GLN A 267 -7.06 16.00 -23.52
CA GLN A 267 -6.44 14.77 -24.05
C GLN A 267 -5.84 13.86 -22.97
N ARG A 268 -5.84 14.28 -21.70
CA ARG A 268 -5.29 13.53 -20.57
C ARG A 268 -6.29 13.44 -19.43
N TRP A 269 -6.24 12.33 -18.71
CA TRP A 269 -7.07 12.07 -17.53
C TRP A 269 -6.47 12.73 -16.30
N LEU A 270 -7.28 13.30 -15.42
CA LEU A 270 -6.77 13.75 -14.13
C LEU A 270 -6.27 12.52 -13.32
N SER A 271 -5.12 12.65 -12.68
CA SER A 271 -4.54 11.64 -11.80
C SER A 271 -4.13 12.25 -10.45
N GLY A 272 -4.07 11.43 -9.42
CA GLY A 272 -3.77 11.89 -8.07
C GLY A 272 -3.24 10.79 -7.15
N HIS A 273 -2.67 11.20 -6.03
CA HIS A 273 -2.15 10.31 -4.99
C HIS A 273 -3.01 10.44 -3.74
N CYS A 274 -3.54 9.33 -3.23
CA CYS A 274 -4.48 9.32 -2.11
C CYS A 274 -3.87 8.66 -0.87
N PHE A 275 -3.96 9.36 0.26
CA PHE A 275 -3.49 8.92 1.58
C PHE A 275 -4.62 8.50 2.53
N CYS A 276 -5.87 8.46 2.06
CA CYS A 276 -6.99 8.13 2.94
C CYS A 276 -6.84 6.73 3.55
N THR A 277 -7.39 6.56 4.76
CA THR A 277 -7.30 5.29 5.49
C THR A 277 -7.84 4.11 4.68
N ASP A 278 -8.88 4.31 3.89
CA ASP A 278 -9.46 3.23 3.09
C ASP A 278 -8.55 2.80 1.94
N CYS A 279 -7.95 3.73 1.19
CA CYS A 279 -6.98 3.42 0.13
C CYS A 279 -5.76 2.71 0.70
N ARG A 280 -5.29 3.17 1.86
CA ARG A 280 -4.21 2.52 2.59
C ARG A 280 -4.56 1.08 2.98
N LEU A 281 -5.72 0.84 3.57
CA LEU A 281 -6.12 -0.50 4.04
C LEU A 281 -6.65 -1.42 2.92
N THR A 282 -6.94 -0.90 1.72
CA THR A 282 -7.36 -1.71 0.57
C THR A 282 -6.20 -2.15 -0.29
N SER A 283 -5.17 -1.31 -0.45
CA SER A 283 -3.94 -1.68 -1.13
C SER A 283 -2.95 -2.39 -0.20
N GLY A 284 -2.91 -2.01 1.08
CA GLY A 284 -1.87 -2.38 2.03
C GLY A 284 -0.68 -1.41 2.04
N PHE A 285 -0.68 -0.36 1.20
CA PHE A 285 0.45 0.56 1.01
C PHE A 285 0.08 1.97 1.44
N PRO A 286 1.05 2.80 1.87
CA PRO A 286 0.76 4.08 2.51
C PRO A 286 0.13 5.12 1.55
N VAL A 287 0.28 4.95 0.24
CA VAL A 287 -0.30 5.81 -0.80
C VAL A 287 -0.79 4.97 -1.97
N THR A 288 -1.91 5.35 -2.56
CA THR A 288 -2.42 4.77 -3.81
C THR A 288 -2.50 5.84 -4.89
N SER A 289 -2.01 5.53 -6.09
CA SER A 289 -2.09 6.43 -7.26
C SER A 289 -3.28 6.05 -8.12
N TRP A 290 -4.13 7.03 -8.42
CA TRP A 290 -5.35 6.88 -9.18
C TRP A 290 -5.33 7.73 -10.44
N THR A 291 -5.94 7.22 -11.51
CA THR A 291 -6.30 7.98 -12.70
C THR A 291 -7.81 7.94 -12.87
N TYR A 292 -8.46 9.10 -12.96
CA TYR A 292 -9.91 9.25 -12.94
C TYR A 292 -10.50 9.12 -14.36
N VAL A 293 -10.80 7.88 -14.78
CA VAL A 293 -11.22 7.59 -16.16
C VAL A 293 -12.74 7.68 -16.30
N GLY A 294 -13.23 8.37 -17.33
CA GLY A 294 -14.66 8.37 -17.66
C GLY A 294 -15.16 6.96 -17.97
N ARG A 295 -16.27 6.52 -17.38
CA ARG A 295 -16.79 5.14 -17.54
C ARG A 295 -16.93 4.71 -18.99
N GLU A 296 -17.39 5.61 -19.83
CA GLU A 296 -17.61 5.38 -21.26
C GLU A 296 -16.30 5.19 -22.05
N HIS A 297 -15.14 5.48 -21.45
CA HIS A 297 -13.81 5.28 -22.00
C HIS A 297 -13.09 4.06 -21.42
N LEU A 298 -13.75 3.31 -20.53
CA LEU A 298 -13.14 2.23 -19.77
C LEU A 298 -13.80 0.89 -20.09
N THR A 299 -13.01 -0.05 -20.60
CA THR A 299 -13.44 -1.43 -20.82
C THR A 299 -12.54 -2.38 -20.04
N PHE A 300 -13.14 -3.35 -19.34
CA PHE A 300 -12.39 -4.39 -18.64
C PHE A 300 -12.45 -5.72 -19.38
N GLU A 301 -11.34 -6.43 -19.33
CA GLU A 301 -11.12 -7.77 -19.88
C GLU A 301 -10.51 -8.70 -18.85
N GLY A 302 -10.78 -9.99 -19.08
CA GLY A 302 -10.37 -11.07 -18.20
C GLY A 302 -11.43 -11.41 -17.15
N GLU A 303 -11.19 -12.50 -16.44
CA GLU A 303 -12.21 -13.15 -15.59
C GLU A 303 -11.92 -13.00 -14.09
N THR A 304 -10.77 -12.43 -13.74
CA THR A 304 -10.29 -12.41 -12.36
C THR A 304 -10.62 -11.10 -11.63
N LEU A 305 -11.36 -10.17 -12.24
CA LEU A 305 -11.76 -8.93 -11.59
C LEU A 305 -12.89 -9.21 -10.58
N VAL A 306 -12.62 -8.94 -9.32
CA VAL A 306 -13.57 -9.12 -8.21
C VAL A 306 -13.94 -7.74 -7.65
N TYR A 307 -15.23 -7.53 -7.37
CA TYR A 307 -15.72 -6.32 -6.73
C TYR A 307 -16.08 -6.57 -5.27
N TYR A 308 -15.59 -5.69 -4.40
CA TYR A 308 -15.92 -5.60 -2.98
C TYR A 308 -16.73 -4.33 -2.72
N LYS A 309 -17.95 -4.45 -2.19
CA LYS A 309 -18.73 -3.29 -1.73
C LYS A 309 -18.10 -2.75 -0.45
N SER A 310 -17.30 -1.68 -0.56
CA SER A 310 -16.55 -1.14 0.59
C SER A 310 -17.41 -0.28 1.51
N SER A 311 -18.43 0.37 0.97
CA SER A 311 -19.41 1.18 1.69
C SER A 311 -20.67 1.34 0.82
N GLU A 312 -21.68 2.06 1.31
CA GLU A 312 -22.89 2.30 0.53
C GLU A 312 -22.57 3.10 -0.74
N GLY A 313 -23.03 2.61 -1.90
CA GLY A 313 -22.72 3.22 -3.21
C GLY A 313 -21.28 3.08 -3.72
N VAL A 314 -20.38 2.45 -2.96
CA VAL A 314 -18.95 2.32 -3.34
C VAL A 314 -18.55 0.86 -3.51
N LYS A 315 -17.93 0.54 -4.64
CA LYS A 315 -17.26 -0.74 -4.88
C LYS A 315 -15.79 -0.55 -5.24
N ARG A 316 -14.96 -1.48 -4.82
CA ARG A 316 -13.53 -1.53 -5.11
C ARG A 316 -13.22 -2.79 -5.89
N GLY A 317 -12.50 -2.64 -7.00
CA GLY A 317 -12.12 -3.74 -7.88
C GLY A 317 -10.70 -4.19 -7.59
N PHE A 318 -10.49 -5.49 -7.44
CA PHE A 318 -9.16 -6.10 -7.30
C PHE A 318 -9.06 -7.39 -8.10
N CYS A 319 -7.84 -7.81 -8.43
CA CYS A 319 -7.61 -9.10 -9.08
C CYS A 319 -7.72 -10.23 -8.05
N GLY A 320 -8.71 -11.10 -8.19
CA GLY A 320 -8.94 -12.27 -7.35
C GLY A 320 -7.85 -13.35 -7.43
N THR A 321 -6.88 -13.22 -8.34
CA THR A 321 -5.73 -14.12 -8.49
C THR A 321 -4.46 -13.55 -7.88
N CYS A 322 -4.07 -12.31 -8.21
CA CYS A 322 -2.80 -11.72 -7.73
C CYS A 322 -2.94 -10.65 -6.63
N GLY A 323 -4.16 -10.24 -6.29
CA GLY A 323 -4.43 -9.24 -5.24
C GLY A 323 -4.37 -7.79 -5.71
N ALA A 324 -3.90 -7.53 -6.94
CA ALA A 324 -3.71 -6.17 -7.44
C ALA A 324 -4.98 -5.33 -7.30
N THR A 325 -4.85 -4.17 -6.66
CA THR A 325 -5.90 -3.15 -6.63
C THR A 325 -6.06 -2.61 -8.05
N ILE A 326 -7.27 -2.69 -8.61
CA ILE A 326 -7.53 -2.28 -10.00
C ILE A 326 -8.33 -0.98 -10.01
N THR A 327 -9.42 -0.90 -9.25
CA THR A 327 -10.34 0.25 -9.31
C THR A 327 -10.90 0.70 -7.98
N TRP A 328 -11.24 1.99 -7.91
CA TRP A 328 -12.25 2.52 -7.01
C TRP A 328 -13.43 3.08 -7.81
N ASP A 329 -14.65 2.77 -7.37
CA ASP A 329 -15.88 3.17 -8.05
C ASP A 329 -16.92 3.61 -7.02
N GLY A 330 -17.11 4.92 -6.86
CA GLY A 330 -18.14 5.52 -6.00
C GLY A 330 -19.47 5.81 -6.69
N GLY A 331 -19.79 5.14 -7.80
CA GLY A 331 -21.05 5.34 -8.53
C GLY A 331 -21.14 6.67 -9.29
N GLN A 332 -20.04 7.43 -9.35
CA GLN A 332 -19.95 8.72 -10.06
C GLN A 332 -19.65 8.54 -11.56
N LYS A 333 -19.34 9.61 -12.30
CA LYS A 333 -19.07 9.54 -13.74
C LYS A 333 -17.72 8.89 -14.09
N THR A 334 -16.79 8.89 -13.15
CA THR A 334 -15.47 8.27 -13.30
C THR A 334 -15.39 6.96 -12.55
N VAL A 335 -14.44 6.15 -12.98
CA VAL A 335 -13.87 5.03 -12.25
C VAL A 335 -12.39 5.32 -12.12
N ASP A 336 -11.90 5.25 -10.90
CA ASP A 336 -10.49 5.47 -10.61
C ASP A 336 -9.76 4.18 -10.94
N VAL A 337 -8.75 4.24 -11.81
CA VAL A 337 -7.93 3.09 -12.19
C VAL A 337 -6.53 3.26 -11.60
N SER A 338 -5.98 2.21 -11.00
CA SER A 338 -4.66 2.28 -10.37
C SER A 338 -3.57 2.58 -11.40
N THR A 339 -2.93 3.76 -11.30
CA THR A 339 -1.96 4.27 -12.28
C THR A 339 -0.74 3.36 -12.42
N ALA A 340 -0.33 2.70 -11.34
CA ALA A 340 0.82 1.81 -11.30
C ALA A 340 0.66 0.53 -12.17
N LEU A 341 -0.54 0.28 -12.69
CA LEU A 341 -0.83 -0.83 -13.59
C LEU A 341 -0.67 -0.47 -15.07
N PHE A 342 -0.42 0.80 -15.40
CA PHE A 342 -0.36 1.24 -16.79
C PHE A 342 0.86 0.71 -17.54
N GLU A 343 0.64 0.46 -18.83
CA GLU A 343 1.63 -0.10 -19.74
C GLU A 343 1.70 0.73 -21.01
N LYS A 344 2.92 1.12 -21.38
CA LYS A 344 3.25 1.66 -22.69
C LYS A 344 4.41 0.81 -23.22
N GLU A 345 4.38 0.49 -24.51
CA GLU A 345 5.19 -0.54 -25.18
C GLU A 345 6.62 -0.73 -24.62
N GLN A 346 7.02 -2.00 -24.42
CA GLN A 346 8.36 -2.53 -24.11
C GLN A 346 9.35 -1.61 -23.36
N SER A 347 8.92 -0.94 -22.28
CA SER A 347 9.73 -0.56 -21.11
C SER A 347 8.94 0.46 -20.28
N GLU A 348 8.07 -0.05 -19.41
CA GLU A 348 7.61 0.37 -18.07
C GLU A 348 7.90 1.76 -17.47
N ALA A 349 8.04 2.79 -18.30
CA ALA A 349 8.17 4.19 -17.90
C ALA A 349 6.84 4.73 -17.35
N VAL A 350 6.60 4.55 -16.05
CA VAL A 350 5.35 4.94 -15.39
C VAL A 350 5.16 6.45 -15.46
N ALA A 351 6.21 7.23 -15.22
CA ALA A 351 6.13 8.68 -15.23
C ALA A 351 5.94 9.23 -16.66
N ALA A 352 6.47 8.56 -17.68
CA ALA A 352 6.21 8.91 -19.09
C ALA A 352 4.76 8.61 -19.50
N VAL A 353 4.13 7.58 -18.92
CA VAL A 353 2.68 7.38 -19.07
C VAL A 353 1.93 8.48 -18.34
N GLU A 354 2.34 8.82 -17.12
CA GLU A 354 1.70 9.90 -16.36
C GLU A 354 1.80 11.24 -17.11
N GLU A 355 2.92 11.55 -17.78
CA GLU A 355 3.09 12.76 -18.60
C GLU A 355 2.17 12.83 -19.83
N ASP A 356 2.11 11.71 -20.56
CA ASP A 356 1.45 11.65 -21.86
C ASP A 356 -0.06 11.39 -21.74
N TRP A 357 -0.48 10.61 -20.75
CA TRP A 357 -1.87 10.17 -20.59
C TRP A 357 -2.60 10.83 -19.43
N THR A 358 -1.86 11.38 -18.47
CA THR A 358 -2.46 11.94 -17.27
C THR A 358 -2.07 13.39 -17.03
N TYR A 359 -2.84 14.04 -16.17
CA TYR A 359 -2.55 15.35 -15.65
C TYR A 359 -2.61 15.21 -14.13
N LEU A 360 -1.46 15.35 -13.48
CA LEU A 360 -1.35 15.13 -12.05
C LEU A 360 -1.90 16.33 -11.28
N GLU A 361 -2.71 16.06 -10.25
CA GLU A 361 -3.17 17.04 -9.29
C GLU A 361 -2.01 17.81 -8.62
N ASP A 362 -2.25 19.06 -8.24
CA ASP A 362 -1.23 19.92 -7.61
C ASP A 362 -0.92 19.49 -6.16
N GLU A 363 -1.83 18.75 -5.52
CA GLU A 363 -1.73 18.26 -4.14
C GLU A 363 -2.31 16.85 -4.00
N PRO A 364 -1.83 16.04 -3.03
CA PRO A 364 -2.40 14.73 -2.77
C PRO A 364 -3.80 14.83 -2.15
N SER A 365 -4.60 13.80 -2.37
CA SER A 365 -5.90 13.62 -1.73
C SER A 365 -5.76 13.09 -0.30
N TYR A 366 -6.51 13.69 0.64
CA TYR A 366 -6.55 13.32 2.06
C TYR A 366 -5.18 13.23 2.77
N PRO A 367 -4.28 14.23 2.64
CA PRO A 367 -2.96 14.16 3.28
C PRO A 367 -3.05 14.10 4.81
N ALA A 368 -4.10 14.66 5.42
CA ALA A 368 -4.34 14.59 6.85
C ALA A 368 -4.56 13.16 7.37
N ASP A 369 -4.93 12.22 6.50
CA ASP A 369 -5.10 10.80 6.85
C ASP A 369 -3.79 10.01 6.79
N ALA A 370 -2.72 10.57 6.22
CA ALA A 370 -1.42 9.91 6.15
C ALA A 370 -0.88 9.60 7.55
N ARG A 371 -0.30 8.43 7.74
CA ARG A 371 0.33 8.03 9.02
C ARG A 371 1.83 8.24 9.03
N ASP A 372 2.42 8.31 7.84
CA ASP A 372 3.85 8.56 7.66
C ASP A 372 4.07 10.02 7.29
N ARG A 373 4.62 10.79 8.23
CA ARG A 373 4.83 12.22 8.07
C ARG A 373 5.87 12.54 7.00
N VAL A 374 6.96 11.76 6.95
CA VAL A 374 8.05 11.95 5.99
C VAL A 374 7.54 11.78 4.56
N LEU A 375 6.80 10.69 4.30
CA LEU A 375 6.26 10.41 2.98
C LEU A 375 5.25 11.49 2.52
N VAL A 376 4.29 11.86 3.36
CA VAL A 376 3.25 12.81 2.95
C VAL A 376 3.83 14.22 2.73
N GLU A 377 4.77 14.65 3.56
CA GLU A 377 5.44 15.95 3.40
C GLU A 377 6.30 15.98 2.13
N ALA A 378 7.09 14.93 1.88
CA ALA A 378 7.90 14.84 0.67
C ALA A 378 7.02 14.85 -0.59
N LEU A 379 6.00 13.99 -0.66
CA LEU A 379 5.13 13.91 -1.83
C LEU A 379 4.35 15.21 -2.06
N THR A 380 3.81 15.82 -1.00
CA THR A 380 3.10 17.11 -1.10
C THR A 380 4.02 18.20 -1.64
N LYS A 381 5.27 18.27 -1.14
CA LYS A 381 6.26 19.24 -1.62
C LYS A 381 6.57 19.02 -3.10
N GLY A 382 6.87 17.78 -3.50
CA GLY A 382 7.21 17.47 -4.89
C GLY A 382 6.06 17.70 -5.87
N MET A 383 4.82 17.39 -5.49
CA MET A 383 3.63 17.68 -6.31
C MET A 383 3.46 19.19 -6.54
N ARG A 384 3.58 20.01 -5.50
CA ARG A 384 3.51 21.49 -5.61
C ARG A 384 4.64 22.07 -6.46
N GLU A 385 5.86 21.56 -6.32
CA GLU A 385 7.00 21.95 -7.14
C GLU A 385 6.82 21.54 -8.61
N ASN A 386 6.15 20.42 -8.89
CA ASN A 386 5.80 19.97 -10.23
C ASN A 386 4.70 20.84 -10.86
N ALA A 387 3.67 21.21 -10.09
CA ALA A 387 2.58 22.09 -10.52
C ALA A 387 3.09 23.44 -11.04
N GLY A 388 4.08 24.03 -10.35
CA GLY A 388 4.69 25.30 -10.74
C GLY A 388 5.51 25.25 -12.04
N LYS A 389 5.81 24.06 -12.58
CA LYS A 389 6.60 23.87 -13.81
C LYS A 389 5.75 23.58 -15.05
N GLY A 390 4.44 23.42 -14.90
CA GLY A 390 3.49 23.09 -15.99
C GLY A 390 2.41 24.13 -16.24
N ARG A 391 2.56 25.36 -15.73
CA ARG A 391 1.66 26.50 -15.98
C ARG A 391 2.26 27.50 -16.96
#